data_AF-A0A0D3CGR4-F1
#
_entry.id   AF-A0A0D3CGR4-F1
#
_cell.length_a   1.000
_cell.length_b   1.000
_cell.length_c   1.000
_cell.angle_alpha   90.00
_cell.angle_beta   90.00
_cell.angle_gamma   90.00
#
_symmetry.space_group_name_H-M   'P 1'
#
loop_
_entity.id
_entity.type
_entity.pdbx_description
1 polymer ?
#
loop_
_entity_poly.entity_id
_entity_poly.type
_entity_poly.pdbx_seq_one_letter_code
_entity_poly.pdbx_strand_id
1 'polypeptide(L)'
;MWPDHIKKGKEGGLDAIETYVFWNAHEPTRRQYDFSGKLDLIRFLKTIQDEGLYGVLRIRPYACEEGITGFPVWLHNMPRMVFRTTNKAFMDEIQNFTTMIVDMVMKEKLFASQGGPIILAQIENEYGNIMGPYGEAGESYIKLCANMAQALNVGVPWIICQQNYAPQPMLNTCNGYYFDNFTPNNLNTPKMWTENWTGWFKQWGGKNPHRTTEDVAFSVARFFQRGGTFNNYYM
;
A
#
# COMPACT_ATOMS: atom_id res chain seq x y z
N MET A 1 -16.50 -9.96 -11.50
CA MET A 1 -15.06 -9.95 -11.83
C MET A 1 -14.21 -10.34 -10.63
N TRP A 2 -14.31 -9.67 -9.47
CA TRP A 2 -13.44 -9.97 -8.33
C TRP A 2 -13.36 -11.45 -7.93
N PRO A 3 -14.46 -12.20 -7.73
CA PRO A 3 -14.35 -13.60 -7.33
C PRO A 3 -13.56 -14.44 -8.35
N ASP A 4 -13.84 -14.25 -9.65
CA ASP A 4 -13.13 -14.94 -10.72
C ASP A 4 -11.64 -14.59 -10.79
N HIS A 5 -11.26 -13.33 -10.58
CA HIS A 5 -9.85 -12.91 -10.63
C HIS A 5 -9.08 -13.38 -9.39
N ILE A 6 -9.69 -13.30 -8.21
CA ILE A 6 -9.10 -13.79 -6.95
C ILE A 6 -8.92 -15.30 -7.03
N LYS A 7 -9.92 -16.03 -7.53
CA LYS A 7 -9.84 -17.47 -7.76
C LYS A 7 -8.72 -17.85 -8.73
N LYS A 8 -8.56 -17.13 -9.84
CA LYS A 8 -7.42 -17.33 -10.77
C LYS A 8 -6.08 -17.05 -10.11
N GLY A 9 -6.00 -16.03 -9.26
CA GLY A 9 -4.81 -15.75 -8.44
C GLY A 9 -4.46 -16.94 -7.54
N LYS A 10 -5.46 -17.50 -6.84
CA LYS A 10 -5.31 -18.71 -6.03
C LYS A 10 -4.85 -19.91 -6.84
N GLU A 11 -5.49 -20.18 -7.98
CA GLU A 11 -5.11 -21.27 -8.90
C GLU A 11 -3.70 -21.08 -9.46
N GLY A 12 -3.26 -19.82 -9.61
CA GLY A 12 -1.90 -19.43 -9.99
C GLY A 12 -0.87 -19.52 -8.86
N GLY A 13 -1.27 -19.92 -7.65
CA GLY A 13 -0.36 -20.11 -6.51
C GLY A 13 -0.10 -18.87 -5.66
N LEU A 14 -0.96 -17.85 -5.71
CA LEU A 14 -0.87 -16.73 -4.76
C LEU A 14 -1.36 -17.15 -3.37
N ASP A 15 -0.66 -16.71 -2.33
CA ASP A 15 -1.09 -16.84 -0.93
C ASP A 15 -1.87 -15.61 -0.44
N ALA A 16 -1.67 -14.45 -1.08
CA ALA A 16 -2.24 -13.18 -0.67
C ALA A 16 -2.63 -12.30 -1.87
N ILE A 17 -3.60 -11.43 -1.65
CA ILE A 17 -3.99 -10.36 -2.57
C ILE A 17 -3.61 -9.01 -1.94
N GLU A 18 -2.80 -8.22 -2.65
CA GLU A 18 -2.46 -6.86 -2.26
C GLU A 18 -3.37 -5.84 -2.95
N THR A 19 -3.82 -4.83 -2.22
CA THR A 19 -4.62 -3.75 -2.80
C THR A 19 -4.39 -2.41 -2.11
N TYR A 20 -4.53 -1.34 -2.89
CA TYR A 20 -4.60 0.01 -2.36
C TYR A 20 -6.03 0.41 -1.98
N VAL A 21 -6.10 1.42 -1.11
CA VAL A 21 -7.33 2.15 -0.86
C VAL A 21 -7.29 3.49 -1.58
N PHE A 22 -8.29 3.77 -2.41
CA PHE A 22 -8.35 4.93 -3.30
C PHE A 22 -9.15 6.08 -2.68
N TRP A 23 -8.46 6.97 -1.95
CA TRP A 23 -9.13 8.07 -1.24
C TRP A 23 -9.97 8.95 -2.16
N ASN A 24 -9.41 9.42 -3.28
CA ASN A 24 -10.12 10.23 -4.26
C ASN A 24 -11.43 9.61 -4.77
N ALA A 25 -11.46 8.28 -4.95
CA ALA A 25 -12.64 7.56 -5.40
C ALA A 25 -13.66 7.37 -4.27
N HIS A 26 -13.17 7.10 -3.05
CA HIS A 26 -14.03 6.91 -1.87
C HIS A 26 -14.54 8.22 -1.27
N GLU A 27 -13.91 9.37 -1.50
CA GLU A 27 -14.35 10.68 -1.02
C GLU A 27 -14.28 11.72 -2.16
N PRO A 28 -15.11 11.60 -3.21
CA PRO A 28 -15.07 12.51 -4.36
C PRO A 28 -15.42 13.95 -3.97
N THR A 29 -16.25 14.12 -2.93
CA THR A 29 -16.54 15.40 -2.28
C THR A 29 -16.22 15.28 -0.79
N ARG A 30 -15.62 16.32 -0.20
CA ARG A 30 -15.21 16.33 1.21
C ARG A 30 -16.37 15.91 2.12
N ARG A 31 -16.14 14.87 2.92
CA ARG A 31 -17.03 14.17 3.86
C ARG A 31 -18.24 13.47 3.23
N GLN A 32 -18.23 13.25 1.91
CA GLN A 32 -19.22 12.44 1.22
C GLN A 32 -18.53 11.19 0.68
N TYR A 33 -18.83 10.06 1.32
CA TYR A 33 -18.14 8.81 1.04
C TYR A 33 -18.93 7.89 0.13
N ASP A 34 -18.24 7.21 -0.79
CA ASP A 34 -18.79 6.16 -1.65
C ASP A 34 -18.03 4.84 -1.48
N PHE A 35 -18.74 3.84 -0.96
CA PHE A 35 -18.29 2.45 -0.85
C PHE A 35 -19.26 1.50 -1.55
N SER A 36 -19.95 1.99 -2.58
CA SER A 36 -20.93 1.21 -3.34
C SER A 36 -20.32 0.60 -4.61
N GLY A 37 -20.96 -0.45 -5.14
CA GLY A 37 -20.60 -1.04 -6.42
C GLY A 37 -19.14 -1.50 -6.48
N LYS A 38 -18.35 -0.90 -7.39
CA LYS A 38 -16.92 -1.22 -7.56
C LYS A 38 -16.02 -0.60 -6.48
N LEU A 39 -16.56 0.27 -5.62
CA LEU A 39 -15.86 0.89 -4.50
C LEU A 39 -16.18 0.19 -3.16
N ASP A 40 -16.88 -0.95 -3.20
CA ASP A 40 -17.18 -1.74 -2.01
C ASP A 40 -15.94 -2.51 -1.52
N LEU A 41 -15.10 -1.80 -0.76
CA LEU A 41 -13.86 -2.31 -0.18
C LEU A 41 -14.11 -3.52 0.74
N ILE A 42 -15.15 -3.45 1.58
CA ILE A 42 -15.45 -4.52 2.54
C ILE A 42 -15.86 -5.80 1.80
N ARG A 43 -16.70 -5.70 0.77
CA ARG A 43 -17.05 -6.84 -0.06
C ARG A 43 -15.83 -7.42 -0.77
N PHE A 44 -14.93 -6.59 -1.29
CA PHE A 44 -13.70 -7.06 -1.92
C PHE A 44 -12.83 -7.86 -0.93
N LEU A 45 -12.61 -7.33 0.27
CA LEU A 45 -11.84 -7.99 1.32
C LEU A 45 -12.49 -9.28 1.82
N LYS A 46 -13.82 -9.32 1.96
CA LYS A 46 -14.56 -10.56 2.26
C LYS A 46 -14.42 -11.58 1.14
N THR A 47 -14.41 -11.16 -0.12
CA THR A 47 -14.20 -12.07 -1.26
C THR A 47 -12.80 -12.72 -1.21
N ILE A 48 -11.77 -11.97 -0.80
CA ILE A 48 -10.43 -12.53 -0.55
C ILE A 48 -10.49 -13.61 0.53
N GLN A 49 -11.18 -13.33 1.65
CA GLN A 49 -11.38 -14.28 2.75
C GLN A 49 -12.15 -15.53 2.32
N ASP A 50 -13.22 -15.37 1.54
CA ASP A 50 -14.08 -16.46 1.07
C ASP A 50 -13.30 -17.42 0.16
N GLU A 51 -12.37 -16.90 -0.64
CA GLU A 51 -11.44 -17.71 -1.44
C GLU A 51 -10.28 -18.27 -0.61
N GLY A 52 -10.17 -17.95 0.68
CA GLY A 52 -9.15 -18.47 1.58
C GLY A 52 -7.74 -17.95 1.32
N LEU A 53 -7.63 -16.74 0.76
CA LEU A 53 -6.36 -16.02 0.59
C LEU A 53 -6.17 -14.99 1.71
N TYR A 54 -4.93 -14.59 1.95
CA TYR A 54 -4.63 -13.45 2.81
C TYR A 54 -4.77 -12.11 2.07
N GLY A 55 -4.85 -11.01 2.81
CA GLY A 55 -4.90 -9.65 2.30
C GLY A 55 -3.70 -8.81 2.75
N VAL A 56 -3.18 -8.00 1.84
CA VAL A 56 -2.26 -6.89 2.17
C VAL A 56 -2.96 -5.59 1.83
N LEU A 57 -3.34 -4.84 2.87
CA LEU A 57 -4.16 -3.63 2.70
C LEU A 57 -3.29 -2.38 2.78
N ARG A 58 -3.03 -1.76 1.64
CA ARG A 58 -2.18 -0.57 1.55
C ARG A 58 -3.05 0.68 1.68
N ILE A 59 -3.26 1.11 2.93
CA ILE A 59 -4.16 2.21 3.31
C ILE A 59 -3.44 3.53 3.01
N ARG A 60 -3.79 4.11 1.86
CA ARG A 60 -3.11 5.28 1.30
C ARG A 60 -4.02 6.49 1.27
N PRO A 61 -3.40 7.67 1.36
CA PRO A 61 -3.93 8.85 0.73
C PRO A 61 -3.17 9.19 -0.57
N TYR A 62 -1.88 8.80 -0.73
CA TYR A 62 -1.10 8.98 -1.98
C TYR A 62 -0.92 7.66 -2.72
N ALA A 63 -1.50 7.49 -3.92
CA ALA A 63 -1.53 6.28 -4.75
C ALA A 63 -0.39 6.10 -5.79
N CYS A 64 0.46 7.11 -6.07
CA CYS A 64 1.57 6.98 -7.06
C CYS A 64 1.20 6.17 -8.33
N GLU A 65 -0.05 6.27 -8.78
CA GLU A 65 -0.61 5.33 -9.74
C GLU A 65 -0.70 6.00 -11.10
N GLU A 66 0.42 6.03 -11.82
CA GLU A 66 0.42 6.24 -13.28
C GLU A 66 -0.30 7.53 -13.75
N GLY A 67 -0.35 8.55 -12.89
CA GLY A 67 -1.07 9.82 -13.13
C GLY A 67 -2.22 10.12 -12.17
N ILE A 68 -2.61 9.17 -11.32
CA ILE A 68 -3.59 9.35 -10.24
C ILE A 68 -2.84 9.40 -8.91
N THR A 69 -2.83 10.58 -8.29
CA THR A 69 -2.15 10.78 -7.00
C THR A 69 -2.85 10.07 -5.85
N GLY A 70 -4.08 9.59 -6.01
CA GLY A 70 -4.92 9.04 -4.94
C GLY A 70 -5.57 10.09 -4.05
N PHE A 71 -5.08 11.34 -4.05
CA PHE A 71 -5.67 12.43 -3.27
C PHE A 71 -6.92 13.00 -3.95
N PRO A 72 -8.00 13.25 -3.20
CA PRO A 72 -9.14 13.99 -3.72
C PRO A 72 -8.76 15.41 -4.17
N VAL A 73 -9.32 15.89 -5.28
CA VAL A 73 -9.03 17.23 -5.82
C VAL A 73 -9.40 18.33 -4.83
N TRP A 74 -10.46 18.15 -4.05
CA TRP A 74 -10.87 19.14 -3.05
C TRP A 74 -9.81 19.36 -1.95
N LEU A 75 -8.95 18.37 -1.69
CA LEU A 75 -7.88 18.48 -0.70
C LEU A 75 -6.86 19.53 -1.13
N HIS A 76 -6.48 19.53 -2.41
CA HIS A 76 -5.57 20.53 -2.99
C HIS A 76 -6.13 21.95 -2.86
N ASN A 77 -7.45 22.10 -3.00
CA ASN A 77 -8.11 23.40 -2.95
C ASN A 77 -8.31 23.95 -1.53
N MET A 78 -7.87 23.24 -0.50
CA MET A 78 -7.91 23.75 0.87
C MET A 78 -6.88 24.88 1.07
N PRO A 79 -7.21 25.93 1.83
CA PRO A 79 -6.28 27.04 2.05
C PRO A 79 -4.96 26.60 2.67
N ARG A 80 -3.83 27.06 2.09
CA ARG A 80 -2.46 26.78 2.56
C ARG A 80 -2.13 25.28 2.64
N MET A 81 -2.75 24.47 1.77
CA MET A 81 -2.48 23.04 1.69
C MET A 81 -1.08 22.78 1.13
N VAL A 82 -0.34 21.89 1.80
CA VAL A 82 0.93 21.35 1.30
C VAL A 82 0.89 19.86 1.52
N PHE A 83 1.04 19.09 0.44
CA PHE A 83 0.96 17.63 0.51
C PHE A 83 2.24 17.00 1.04
N ARG A 84 2.05 15.84 1.66
CA ARG A 84 3.10 14.91 2.12
C ARG A 84 4.18 15.60 2.96
N THR A 85 3.72 16.39 3.93
CA THR A 85 4.54 17.12 4.88
C THR A 85 3.78 17.29 6.21
N THR A 86 4.38 17.94 7.20
CA THR A 86 3.81 18.21 8.53
C THR A 86 2.70 19.28 8.54
N ASN A 87 2.17 19.64 7.37
CA ASN A 87 1.07 20.59 7.25
C ASN A 87 -0.14 20.08 8.04
N LYS A 88 -0.59 20.85 9.03
CA LYS A 88 -1.66 20.41 9.94
C LYS A 88 -2.94 20.04 9.19
N ALA A 89 -3.36 20.85 8.23
CA ALA A 89 -4.59 20.58 7.47
C ALA A 89 -4.47 19.27 6.67
N PHE A 90 -3.31 19.01 6.09
CA PHE A 90 -3.03 17.74 5.41
C PHE A 90 -3.07 16.55 6.38
N MET A 91 -2.38 16.66 7.52
CA MET A 91 -2.32 15.59 8.52
C MET A 91 -3.69 15.28 9.12
N ASP A 92 -4.50 16.31 9.42
CA ASP A 92 -5.85 16.12 9.94
C ASP A 92 -6.72 15.33 8.94
N GLU A 93 -6.60 15.63 7.64
CA GLU A 93 -7.37 14.95 6.59
C GLU A 93 -6.89 13.51 6.37
N ILE A 94 -5.58 13.26 6.36
CA ILE A 94 -5.02 11.91 6.31
C ILE A 94 -5.48 11.08 7.51
N GLN A 95 -5.42 11.66 8.71
CA GLN A 95 -5.81 10.95 9.93
C GLN A 95 -7.28 10.58 9.88
N ASN A 96 -8.16 11.50 9.47
CA ASN A 96 -9.58 11.25 9.35
C ASN A 96 -9.87 10.08 8.38
N PHE A 97 -9.29 10.13 7.18
CA PHE A 97 -9.53 9.09 6.18
C PHE A 97 -8.95 7.74 6.59
N THR A 98 -7.70 7.72 7.08
CA THR A 98 -7.03 6.48 7.53
C THR A 98 -7.79 5.83 8.69
N THR A 99 -8.22 6.64 9.67
CA THR A 99 -9.00 6.15 10.82
C THR A 99 -10.33 5.58 10.37
N MET A 100 -11.06 6.27 9.48
CA MET A 100 -12.33 5.77 8.95
C MET A 100 -12.18 4.41 8.25
N ILE A 101 -11.16 4.26 7.39
CA ILE A 101 -10.90 2.98 6.70
C ILE A 101 -10.58 1.87 7.70
N VAL A 102 -9.69 2.15 8.66
CA VAL A 102 -9.34 1.17 9.68
C VAL A 102 -10.56 0.78 10.52
N ASP A 103 -11.37 1.73 10.98
CA ASP A 103 -12.58 1.46 11.76
C ASP A 103 -13.57 0.60 10.99
N MET A 104 -13.77 0.87 9.69
CA MET A 104 -14.61 0.04 8.82
C MET A 104 -14.11 -1.40 8.73
N VAL A 105 -12.81 -1.58 8.53
CA VAL A 105 -12.17 -2.90 8.41
C VAL A 105 -12.20 -3.66 9.75
N MET A 106 -11.94 -2.96 10.86
CA MET A 106 -11.97 -3.53 12.22
C MET A 106 -13.38 -3.93 12.65
N LYS A 107 -14.41 -3.13 12.30
CA LYS A 107 -15.82 -3.43 12.59
C LYS A 107 -16.25 -4.75 11.96
N GLU A 108 -15.74 -5.04 10.77
CA GLU A 108 -16.00 -6.27 10.03
C GLU A 108 -15.04 -7.42 10.39
N LYS A 109 -14.14 -7.20 11.36
CA LYS A 109 -13.15 -8.18 11.85
C LYS A 109 -12.22 -8.71 10.76
N LEU A 110 -11.82 -7.85 9.84
CA LEU A 110 -11.06 -8.25 8.66
C LEU A 110 -9.54 -8.24 8.86
N PHE A 111 -9.03 -7.73 9.98
CA PHE A 111 -7.62 -7.92 10.36
C PHE A 111 -7.38 -9.33 10.90
N ALA A 112 -6.21 -9.92 10.61
CA ALA A 112 -5.85 -11.28 11.05
C ALA A 112 -5.86 -11.45 12.56
N SER A 113 -5.55 -10.38 13.32
CA SER A 113 -5.70 -10.31 14.78
C SER A 113 -7.14 -10.55 15.26
N GLN A 114 -8.13 -10.36 14.39
CA GLN A 114 -9.56 -10.55 14.65
C GLN A 114 -10.15 -11.79 13.93
N GLY A 115 -9.29 -12.59 13.27
CA GLY A 115 -9.69 -13.75 12.45
C GLY A 115 -9.98 -13.44 10.97
N GLY A 116 -9.68 -12.23 10.51
CA GLY A 116 -9.85 -11.82 9.12
C GLY A 116 -8.64 -12.11 8.21
N PRO A 117 -8.72 -11.80 6.91
CA PRO A 117 -7.66 -12.13 5.95
C PRO A 117 -6.46 -11.18 5.99
N ILE A 118 -6.59 -9.96 6.52
CA ILE A 118 -5.55 -8.93 6.35
C ILE A 118 -4.38 -9.17 7.29
N ILE A 119 -3.21 -9.50 6.74
CA ILE A 119 -1.99 -9.83 7.49
C ILE A 119 -0.98 -8.69 7.57
N LEU A 120 -1.05 -7.73 6.65
CA LEU A 120 -0.18 -6.56 6.60
C LEU A 120 -1.00 -5.33 6.20
N ALA A 121 -0.65 -4.20 6.81
CA ALA A 121 -1.18 -2.89 6.40
C ALA A 121 -0.03 -1.97 6.00
N GLN A 122 -0.21 -1.10 5.01
CA GLN A 122 0.80 -0.08 4.65
C GLN A 122 0.29 1.32 4.98
N ILE A 123 1.18 2.16 5.49
CA ILE A 123 0.99 3.62 5.57
C ILE A 123 2.01 4.33 4.67
N GLU A 124 1.60 5.43 4.05
CA GLU A 124 2.41 6.11 3.02
C GLU A 124 2.77 5.17 1.86
N ASN A 125 3.53 5.66 0.88
CA ASN A 125 4.07 4.94 -0.25
C ASN A 125 5.25 5.68 -0.87
N GLU A 126 6.42 5.05 -0.84
CA GLU A 126 7.62 5.55 -1.49
C GLU A 126 8.00 6.98 -1.11
N TYR A 127 7.73 7.37 0.15
CA TYR A 127 8.08 8.70 0.63
C TYR A 127 9.59 8.92 0.63
N GLY A 128 10.39 7.89 0.85
CA GLY A 128 11.85 8.01 0.84
C GLY A 128 12.42 8.55 -0.47
N ASN A 129 11.72 8.33 -1.60
CA ASN A 129 12.10 8.86 -2.91
C ASN A 129 11.94 10.38 -3.01
N ILE A 130 11.05 10.99 -2.20
CA ILE A 130 10.73 12.42 -2.26
C ILE A 130 10.96 13.15 -0.94
N MET A 131 11.42 12.46 0.10
CA MET A 131 11.63 13.02 1.44
C MET A 131 12.73 14.10 1.46
N GLY A 132 13.80 13.92 0.69
CA GLY A 132 15.00 14.78 0.73
C GLY A 132 14.70 16.29 0.58
N PRO A 133 13.98 16.72 -0.46
CA PRO A 133 13.59 18.12 -0.65
C PRO A 133 12.79 18.76 0.51
N TYR A 134 12.14 17.97 1.36
CA TYR A 134 11.39 18.48 2.53
C TYR A 134 12.27 18.66 3.78
N GLY A 135 13.52 18.20 3.78
CA GLY A 135 14.43 18.28 4.92
C GLY A 135 13.83 17.70 6.22
N GLU A 136 14.00 18.41 7.33
CA GLU A 136 13.48 18.00 8.65
C GLU A 136 11.95 17.83 8.68
N ALA A 137 11.22 18.57 7.84
CA ALA A 137 9.77 18.43 7.75
C ALA A 137 9.38 17.08 7.13
N GLY A 138 10.19 16.54 6.20
CA GLY A 138 9.95 15.22 5.64
C GLY A 138 10.20 14.10 6.65
N GLU A 139 11.31 14.19 7.39
CA GLU A 139 11.60 13.23 8.47
C GLU A 139 10.53 13.27 9.57
N SER A 140 10.03 14.46 9.90
CA SER A 140 8.98 14.63 10.90
C SER A 140 7.64 14.06 10.39
N TYR A 141 7.32 14.29 9.12
CA TYR A 141 6.10 13.77 8.50
C TYR A 141 6.04 12.25 8.54
N ILE A 142 7.10 11.54 8.13
CA ILE A 142 7.07 10.07 8.12
C ILE A 142 6.95 9.49 9.54
N LYS A 143 7.54 10.15 10.55
CA LYS A 143 7.37 9.79 11.97
C LYS A 143 5.92 9.99 12.42
N LEU A 144 5.28 11.09 12.03
CA LEU A 144 3.86 11.33 12.34
C LEU A 144 2.96 10.28 11.68
N CYS A 145 3.21 9.91 10.42
CA CYS A 145 2.47 8.84 9.74
C CYS A 145 2.62 7.49 10.45
N ALA A 146 3.86 7.12 10.82
CA ALA A 146 4.13 5.88 11.55
C ALA A 146 3.43 5.87 12.92
N ASN A 147 3.52 6.96 13.68
CA ASN A 147 2.88 7.08 15.00
C ASN A 147 1.35 7.01 14.89
N MET A 148 0.77 7.68 13.90
CA MET A 148 -0.66 7.62 13.62
C MET A 148 -1.11 6.19 13.29
N ALA A 149 -0.39 5.49 12.40
CA ALA A 149 -0.71 4.11 12.03
C ALA A 149 -0.62 3.15 13.23
N GLN A 150 0.41 3.31 14.06
CA GLN A 150 0.56 2.52 15.30
C GLN A 150 -0.57 2.76 16.30
N ALA A 151 -0.98 4.03 16.48
CA ALA A 151 -2.03 4.40 17.41
C ALA A 151 -3.40 3.77 17.07
N LEU A 152 -3.62 3.39 15.80
CA LEU A 152 -4.84 2.69 15.37
C LEU A 152 -4.93 1.24 15.89
N ASN A 153 -3.81 0.66 16.36
CA ASN A 153 -3.76 -0.65 17.04
C ASN A 153 -4.52 -1.78 16.30
N VAL A 154 -4.29 -1.91 14.99
CA VAL A 154 -4.94 -2.93 14.13
C VAL A 154 -4.51 -4.38 14.43
N GLY A 155 -3.47 -4.56 15.25
CA GLY A 155 -3.00 -5.88 15.67
C GLY A 155 -2.24 -6.68 14.59
N VAL A 156 -1.90 -6.06 13.46
CA VAL A 156 -1.04 -6.62 12.42
C VAL A 156 0.12 -5.68 12.10
N PRO A 157 1.24 -6.16 11.54
CA PRO A 157 2.38 -5.30 11.22
C PRO A 157 2.03 -4.23 10.18
N TRP A 158 2.66 -3.06 10.35
CA TRP A 158 2.62 -1.98 9.39
C TRP A 158 3.90 -1.95 8.56
N ILE A 159 3.76 -1.82 7.25
CA ILE A 159 4.85 -1.72 6.29
C ILE A 159 4.93 -0.30 5.70
N ILE A 160 6.11 0.08 5.19
CA ILE A 160 6.31 1.30 4.37
C ILE A 160 7.31 0.97 3.26
N CYS A 161 6.90 1.10 2.00
CA CYS A 161 7.77 0.83 0.85
C CYS A 161 8.71 1.99 0.52
N GLN A 162 9.90 1.66 0.00
CA GLN A 162 10.97 2.59 -0.38
C GLN A 162 11.26 3.65 0.71
N GLN A 163 11.33 3.19 1.96
CA GLN A 163 11.60 4.05 3.12
C GLN A 163 12.78 3.50 3.91
N ASN A 164 14.00 3.80 3.45
CA ASN A 164 15.25 3.31 4.08
C ASN A 164 15.35 3.64 5.58
N TYR A 165 14.79 4.78 5.99
CA TYR A 165 14.77 5.22 7.38
C TYR A 165 13.34 5.12 7.97
N ALA A 166 12.64 4.01 7.71
CA ALA A 166 11.32 3.78 8.29
C ALA A 166 11.41 3.79 9.83
N PRO A 167 10.58 4.60 10.52
CA PRO A 167 10.54 4.63 11.97
C PRO A 167 10.10 3.27 12.54
N GLN A 168 10.74 2.82 13.61
CA GLN A 168 10.29 1.59 14.30
C GLN A 168 8.90 1.80 14.92
N PRO A 169 8.02 0.78 14.92
CA PRO A 169 8.23 -0.59 14.47
C PRO A 169 7.79 -0.86 13.01
N MET A 170 7.76 0.17 12.15
CA MET A 170 7.41 -0.01 10.74
C MET A 170 8.41 -0.90 10.02
N LEU A 171 7.91 -1.81 9.19
CA LEU A 171 8.72 -2.70 8.38
C LEU A 171 8.98 -2.05 7.01
N ASN A 172 10.24 -1.71 6.69
CA ASN A 172 10.55 -1.15 5.38
C ASN A 172 10.55 -2.24 4.30
N THR A 173 9.94 -1.95 3.16
CA THR A 173 9.85 -2.86 2.00
C THR A 173 10.47 -2.22 0.76
N CYS A 174 10.60 -3.01 -0.30
CA CYS A 174 11.21 -2.58 -1.56
C CYS A 174 10.27 -2.75 -2.76
N ASN A 175 10.52 -1.96 -3.82
CA ASN A 175 9.70 -1.88 -5.03
C ASN A 175 10.58 -1.74 -6.29
N GLY A 176 10.40 -2.60 -7.28
CA GLY A 176 10.98 -2.45 -8.61
C GLY A 176 11.11 -3.76 -9.37
N TYR A 177 12.05 -3.83 -10.32
CA TYR A 177 12.28 -5.05 -11.12
C TYR A 177 13.15 -6.11 -10.40
N TYR A 178 14.12 -5.66 -9.59
CA TYR A 178 15.11 -6.51 -8.92
C TYR A 178 15.44 -5.96 -7.53
N PHE A 179 15.20 -6.74 -6.48
CA PHE A 179 15.53 -6.38 -5.10
C PHE A 179 16.17 -7.52 -4.30
N ASP A 180 16.89 -8.41 -4.99
CA ASP A 180 17.62 -9.51 -4.36
C ASP A 180 18.74 -9.03 -3.43
N ASN A 181 19.23 -7.79 -3.57
CA ASN A 181 20.22 -7.16 -2.69
C ASN A 181 19.60 -6.25 -1.61
N PHE A 182 18.27 -6.16 -1.54
CA PHE A 182 17.62 -5.38 -0.49
C PHE A 182 17.94 -5.95 0.89
N THR A 183 18.26 -5.06 1.81
CA THR A 183 18.40 -5.36 3.24
C THR A 183 17.49 -4.42 4.01
N PRO A 184 16.54 -4.94 4.81
CA PRO A 184 15.73 -4.12 5.68
C PRO A 184 16.56 -3.29 6.65
N ASN A 185 16.01 -2.19 7.14
CA ASN A 185 16.72 -1.25 8.01
C ASN A 185 16.84 -1.72 9.46
N ASN A 186 16.24 -2.87 9.80
CA ASN A 186 16.30 -3.52 11.09
C ASN A 186 16.44 -5.04 10.91
N LEU A 187 17.30 -5.68 11.71
CA LEU A 187 17.53 -7.13 11.71
C LEU A 187 16.27 -7.96 12.00
N ASN A 188 15.29 -7.39 12.71
CA ASN A 188 14.02 -8.05 13.01
C ASN A 188 12.95 -7.85 11.93
N THR A 189 13.25 -7.08 10.88
CA THR A 189 12.33 -6.88 9.76
C THR A 189 12.57 -7.97 8.71
N PRO A 190 11.54 -8.75 8.33
CA PRO A 190 11.66 -9.71 7.24
C PRO A 190 11.91 -8.99 5.92
N LYS A 191 12.67 -9.62 5.01
CA LYS A 191 12.94 -9.09 3.68
C LYS A 191 11.71 -9.25 2.79
N MET A 192 11.05 -8.14 2.49
CA MET A 192 9.76 -8.09 1.79
C MET A 192 9.83 -7.19 0.55
N TRP A 193 9.28 -7.68 -0.56
CA TRP A 193 9.21 -7.01 -1.86
C TRP A 193 7.73 -6.78 -2.22
N THR A 194 7.26 -5.56 -1.96
CA THR A 194 5.85 -5.18 -2.11
C THR A 194 5.46 -4.90 -3.55
N GLU A 195 6.41 -4.52 -4.42
CA GLU A 195 6.11 -4.30 -5.83
C GLU A 195 7.17 -4.90 -6.74
N ASN A 196 6.93 -6.11 -7.20
CA ASN A 196 7.64 -6.72 -8.31
C ASN A 196 6.96 -6.32 -9.61
N TRP A 197 7.52 -5.32 -10.29
CA TRP A 197 6.90 -4.74 -11.49
C TRP A 197 6.83 -5.77 -12.63
N THR A 198 5.64 -6.32 -12.91
CA THR A 198 5.47 -7.36 -13.94
C THR A 198 5.53 -6.84 -15.36
N GLY A 199 5.60 -5.52 -15.52
CA GLY A 199 5.76 -4.83 -16.77
C GLY A 199 5.95 -3.35 -16.48
N TRP A 200 5.26 -2.52 -17.27
CA TRP A 200 5.16 -1.10 -17.01
C TRP A 200 3.80 -0.60 -17.50
N PHE A 201 3.36 0.54 -17.00
CA PHE A 201 2.14 1.16 -17.49
C PHE A 201 2.32 1.73 -18.90
N LYS A 202 1.25 1.70 -19.69
CA LYS A 202 1.25 2.25 -21.04
C LYS A 202 0.89 3.73 -21.02
N GLN A 203 1.80 4.56 -21.51
CA GLN A 203 1.53 5.98 -21.75
C GLN A 203 0.84 6.21 -23.10
N TRP A 204 0.03 7.27 -23.19
CA TRP A 204 -0.56 7.70 -24.46
C TRP A 204 0.53 7.99 -25.50
N GLY A 205 0.41 7.38 -26.68
CA GLY A 205 1.43 7.48 -27.74
C GLY A 205 2.71 6.67 -27.49
N GLY A 206 2.85 6.02 -26.33
CA GLY A 206 3.98 5.17 -26.00
C GLY A 206 3.91 3.79 -26.66
N LYS A 207 5.06 3.12 -26.75
CA LYS A 207 5.14 1.70 -27.12
C LYS A 207 4.52 0.84 -26.02
N ASN A 208 4.08 -0.36 -26.38
CA ASN A 208 3.64 -1.35 -25.38
C ASN A 208 4.88 -1.82 -24.59
N PRO A 209 4.96 -1.53 -23.28
CA PRO A 209 6.03 -2.08 -22.45
C PRO A 209 5.84 -3.59 -22.29
N HIS A 210 6.94 -4.31 -22.14
CA HIS A 210 6.93 -5.76 -21.97
C HIS A 210 8.08 -6.20 -21.08
N ARG A 211 7.78 -7.11 -20.15
CA ARG A 211 8.75 -7.85 -19.34
C ARG A 211 8.45 -9.33 -19.54
N THR A 212 9.49 -10.12 -19.77
CA THR A 212 9.32 -11.55 -20.08
C THR A 212 9.03 -12.35 -18.81
N THR A 213 8.32 -13.46 -18.95
CA THR A 213 8.01 -14.36 -17.83
C THR A 213 9.29 -14.95 -17.23
N GLU A 214 10.30 -15.25 -18.06
CA GLU A 214 11.60 -15.76 -17.62
C GLU A 214 12.35 -14.76 -16.74
N ASP A 215 12.30 -13.46 -17.08
CA ASP A 215 12.92 -12.40 -16.28
C ASP A 215 12.21 -12.22 -14.93
N VAL A 216 10.87 -12.21 -14.94
CA VAL A 216 10.08 -12.16 -13.71
C VAL A 216 10.41 -13.36 -12.82
N ALA A 217 10.35 -14.58 -13.35
CA ALA A 217 10.66 -15.80 -12.60
C ALA A 217 12.09 -15.80 -12.06
N PHE A 218 13.07 -15.36 -12.85
CA PHE A 218 14.47 -15.24 -12.43
C PHE A 218 14.61 -14.24 -11.27
N SER A 219 13.98 -13.06 -11.37
CA SER A 219 14.04 -12.04 -10.32
C SER A 219 13.45 -12.52 -8.99
N VAL A 220 12.33 -13.26 -9.04
CA VAL A 220 11.67 -13.85 -7.87
C VAL A 220 12.53 -14.95 -7.25
N ALA A 221 13.02 -15.89 -8.06
CA ALA A 221 13.88 -16.97 -7.58
C ALA A 221 15.15 -16.42 -6.90
N ARG A 222 15.76 -15.40 -7.50
CA ARG A 222 16.94 -14.74 -6.95
C ARG A 222 16.65 -13.99 -5.64
N PHE A 223 15.48 -13.37 -5.51
CA PHE A 223 15.03 -12.72 -4.29
C PHE A 223 14.87 -13.72 -3.12
N PHE A 224 14.15 -14.82 -3.35
CA PHE A 224 13.96 -15.86 -2.33
C PHE A 224 15.26 -16.59 -1.98
N GLN A 225 16.12 -16.89 -2.96
CA GLN A 225 17.45 -17.48 -2.72
C GLN A 225 18.32 -16.62 -1.77
N ARG A 226 18.11 -15.30 -1.77
CA ARG A 226 18.83 -14.35 -0.91
C ARG A 226 18.04 -13.93 0.32
N GLY A 227 17.24 -14.84 0.87
CA GLY A 227 16.51 -14.67 2.12
C GLY A 227 15.25 -13.79 2.03
N GLY A 228 14.75 -13.56 0.82
CA GLY A 228 13.42 -12.96 0.63
C GLY A 228 12.32 -13.83 1.25
N THR A 229 11.29 -13.21 1.80
CA THR A 229 10.20 -13.92 2.52
C THR A 229 8.80 -13.54 2.06
N PHE A 230 8.67 -12.42 1.34
CA PHE A 230 7.42 -11.95 0.75
C PHE A 230 7.70 -11.30 -0.59
N ASN A 231 6.93 -11.67 -1.61
CA ASN A 231 6.96 -11.06 -2.94
C ASN A 231 5.52 -10.80 -3.39
N ASN A 232 5.25 -9.60 -3.90
CA ASN A 232 3.98 -9.26 -4.50
C ASN A 232 4.19 -8.74 -5.93
N TYR A 233 3.41 -9.24 -6.88
CA TYR A 233 3.41 -8.81 -8.27
C TYR A 233 2.62 -7.49 -8.41
N TYR A 234 3.21 -6.49 -9.06
CA TYR A 234 2.61 -5.17 -9.25
C TYR A 234 2.55 -4.83 -10.74
N MET A 235 1.34 -4.54 -11.23
CA MET A 235 0.88 -5.10 -12.50
C MET A 235 1.45 -4.42 -13.75
#